data_AF-A0AAD7SW90-F1
#
_entry.id   AF-A0AAD7SW90-F1
#
_cell.length_a   1.000
_cell.length_b   1.000
_cell.length_c   1.000
_cell.angle_alpha   90.00
_cell.angle_beta   90.00
_cell.angle_gamma   90.00
#
_symmetry.space_group_name_H-M   'P 1'
#
loop_
_entity.id
_entity.type
_entity.pdbx_description
1 polymer ?
#
loop_
_entity_poly.entity_id
_entity_poly.type
_entity_poly.pdbx_seq_one_letter_code
_entity_poly.pdbx_strand_id
1 'polypeptide(L)'
;RLTGFQIPPPVTSTGSVFSLRLTSDFAVSAHGFKIYYEELQSSSCGNPGVPPKGILYGTRFDVGDKIRYSCVTGYVLDGHPQLTCITNTGNTAVWDFPVPICRAEDTCGDTLRGSSGIISSPNFPSEYYNSADCTWTILADPGDTISIIFTDFQFEDKYDYLEVEGSEPPTIW
;
A
#
# COMPACT_ATOMS: atom_id res chain seq x y z
N ARG A 1 -20.16 4.41 -4.02
CA ARG A 1 -20.52 5.05 -5.32
C ARG A 1 -19.22 5.28 -6.07
N LEU A 2 -19.12 4.84 -7.32
CA LEU A 2 -17.90 4.93 -8.13
C LEU A 2 -18.09 5.98 -9.23
N THR A 3 -17.13 6.88 -9.40
CA THR A 3 -17.14 7.97 -10.39
C THR A 3 -15.71 8.33 -10.81
N GLY A 4 -15.52 8.91 -11.99
CA GLY A 4 -14.22 9.39 -12.48
C GLY A 4 -13.62 8.52 -13.59
N PHE A 5 -12.33 8.73 -13.87
CA PHE A 5 -11.60 8.11 -14.98
C PHE A 5 -10.55 7.07 -14.53
N GLN A 6 -10.48 6.78 -13.23
CA GLN A 6 -9.56 5.79 -12.68
C GLN A 6 -10.27 4.45 -12.49
N ILE A 7 -9.53 3.35 -12.67
CA ILE A 7 -10.02 2.00 -12.41
C ILE A 7 -10.19 1.85 -10.89
N PRO A 8 -11.41 1.53 -10.39
CA PRO A 8 -11.63 1.32 -8.97
C PRO A 8 -11.01 0.00 -8.50
N PRO A 9 -10.68 -0.12 -7.20
CA PRO A 9 -10.30 -1.41 -6.61
C PRO A 9 -11.41 -2.46 -6.79
N PRO A 10 -11.09 -3.77 -6.81
CA PRO A 10 -12.10 -4.82 -6.83
C PRO A 10 -13.07 -4.73 -5.66
N VAL A 11 -14.32 -5.12 -5.90
CA VAL A 11 -15.38 -5.09 -4.88
C VAL A 11 -15.98 -6.49 -4.76
N THR A 12 -15.94 -7.03 -3.54
CA THR A 12 -16.48 -8.36 -3.22
C THR A 12 -17.82 -8.21 -2.51
N SER A 13 -18.80 -9.05 -2.84
CA SER A 13 -20.08 -9.07 -2.12
C SER A 13 -19.93 -9.78 -0.77
N THR A 14 -20.76 -9.41 0.19
CA THR A 14 -20.88 -10.10 1.49
C THR A 14 -21.98 -11.17 1.49
N GLY A 15 -22.72 -11.31 0.39
CA GLY A 15 -23.83 -12.24 0.25
C GLY A 15 -24.00 -12.73 -1.18
N SER A 16 -24.98 -13.61 -1.39
CA SER A 16 -25.21 -14.29 -2.68
C SER A 16 -25.85 -13.42 -3.77
N VAL A 17 -26.29 -12.20 -3.43
CA VAL A 17 -26.90 -11.26 -4.38
C VAL A 17 -26.10 -9.97 -4.41
N PHE A 18 -25.58 -9.63 -5.59
CA PHE A 18 -24.85 -8.40 -5.82
C PHE A 18 -25.45 -7.67 -7.04
N SER A 19 -25.77 -6.39 -6.87
CA SER A 19 -26.49 -5.61 -7.89
C SER A 19 -25.71 -4.38 -8.33
N LEU A 20 -25.72 -4.13 -9.64
CA LEU A 20 -25.08 -2.97 -10.25
C LEU A 20 -26.16 -2.04 -10.79
N ARG A 21 -26.07 -0.76 -10.47
CA ARG A 21 -26.96 0.27 -11.01
C ARG A 21 -26.15 1.41 -11.61
N LEU A 22 -26.30 1.60 -12.91
CA LEU A 22 -25.80 2.77 -13.62
C LEU A 22 -26.85 3.89 -13.57
N THR A 23 -26.41 5.12 -13.37
CA THR A 23 -27.26 6.31 -13.45
C THR A 23 -26.48 7.40 -14.18
N SER A 24 -27.03 7.91 -15.28
CA SER A 24 -26.45 8.99 -16.09
C SER A 24 -27.40 10.18 -16.12
N ASP A 25 -26.84 11.38 -16.27
CA ASP A 25 -27.58 12.63 -16.52
C ASP A 25 -27.82 12.84 -18.04
N PHE A 26 -28.27 14.04 -18.43
CA PHE A 26 -28.66 14.35 -19.82
C PHE A 26 -27.48 14.58 -20.78
N ALA A 27 -26.25 14.73 -20.26
CA ALA A 27 -25.04 14.90 -21.05
C ALA A 27 -24.09 13.72 -20.84
N VAL A 28 -23.43 13.22 -21.89
CA VAL A 28 -22.44 12.13 -21.78
C VAL A 28 -21.08 12.63 -22.25
N SER A 29 -20.07 12.45 -21.41
CA SER A 29 -18.69 12.90 -21.63
C SER A 29 -17.64 11.81 -21.37
N ALA A 30 -18.04 10.55 -21.23
CA ALA A 30 -17.14 9.43 -20.93
C ALA A 30 -17.56 8.10 -21.61
N HIS A 31 -16.64 7.13 -21.68
CA HIS A 31 -16.82 5.86 -22.41
C HIS A 31 -17.51 4.73 -21.61
N GLY A 32 -17.91 4.97 -20.36
CA GLY A 32 -18.56 3.94 -19.52
C GLY A 32 -17.57 2.98 -18.86
N PHE A 33 -18.01 1.74 -18.59
CA PHE A 33 -17.23 0.73 -17.87
C PHE A 33 -17.33 -0.66 -18.54
N LYS A 34 -16.30 -1.49 -18.33
CA LYS A 34 -16.28 -2.92 -18.64
C LYS A 34 -15.81 -3.66 -17.39
N ILE A 35 -16.54 -4.69 -16.97
CA ILE A 35 -16.21 -5.48 -15.78
C ILE A 35 -16.18 -6.97 -16.13
N TYR A 36 -15.38 -7.70 -15.36
CA TYR A 36 -15.42 -9.16 -15.28
C TYR A 36 -16.00 -9.51 -13.91
N TYR A 37 -16.90 -10.50 -13.87
CA TYR A 37 -17.44 -11.02 -12.62
C TYR A 37 -17.18 -12.53 -12.56
N GLU A 38 -17.02 -13.04 -11.36
CA GLU A 38 -16.88 -14.45 -11.07
C GLU A 38 -17.60 -14.78 -9.76
N GLU A 39 -18.02 -16.03 -9.61
CA GLU A 39 -18.52 -16.55 -8.34
C GLU A 39 -17.33 -17.03 -7.51
N LEU A 40 -17.16 -16.46 -6.32
CA LEU A 40 -16.10 -16.86 -5.39
C LEU A 40 -16.60 -17.98 -4.47
N GLN A 41 -15.85 -19.08 -4.41
CA GLN A 41 -16.06 -20.11 -3.39
C GLN A 41 -15.73 -19.55 -2.00
N SER A 42 -16.35 -20.08 -0.94
CA SER A 42 -16.15 -19.59 0.43
C SER A 42 -14.69 -19.69 0.93
N SER A 43 -13.89 -20.56 0.30
CA SER A 43 -12.46 -20.74 0.57
C SER A 43 -11.55 -19.81 -0.24
N SER A 44 -12.10 -18.93 -1.08
CA SER A 44 -11.32 -18.05 -1.95
C SER A 44 -11.48 -16.59 -1.55
N CYS A 45 -10.36 -15.89 -1.41
CA CYS A 45 -10.36 -14.44 -1.20
C CYS A 45 -10.64 -13.65 -2.49
N GLY A 46 -10.69 -14.33 -3.64
CA GLY A 46 -10.81 -13.73 -4.95
C GLY A 46 -9.57 -12.95 -5.38
N ASN A 47 -9.50 -12.62 -6.66
CA ASN A 47 -8.38 -11.84 -7.20
C ASN A 47 -8.44 -10.39 -6.66
N PRO A 48 -7.47 -9.94 -5.84
CA PRO A 48 -7.47 -8.59 -5.27
C PRO A 48 -7.12 -7.50 -6.28
N GLY A 49 -6.76 -7.86 -7.51
CA GLY A 49 -6.44 -6.93 -8.58
C GLY A 49 -5.01 -6.40 -8.49
N VAL A 50 -4.65 -5.54 -9.45
CA VAL A 50 -3.31 -4.94 -9.53
C VAL A 50 -3.48 -3.42 -9.49
N PRO A 51 -2.83 -2.72 -8.55
CA PRO A 51 -2.91 -1.27 -8.49
C PRO A 51 -2.24 -0.65 -9.74
N PRO A 52 -2.60 0.57 -10.15
CA PRO A 52 -1.91 1.27 -11.23
C PRO A 52 -0.40 1.29 -10.98
N LYS A 53 0.41 0.96 -12.00
CA LYS A 53 1.88 0.86 -11.90
C LYS A 53 2.40 -0.26 -10.98
N GLY A 54 1.52 -1.10 -10.46
CA GLY A 54 1.87 -2.30 -9.70
C GLY A 54 2.06 -3.53 -10.56
N ILE A 55 2.70 -4.52 -9.96
CA ILE A 55 2.94 -5.87 -10.48
C ILE A 55 2.52 -6.83 -9.37
N LEU A 56 1.75 -7.85 -9.73
CA LEU A 56 1.30 -8.90 -8.81
C LEU A 56 2.00 -10.22 -9.14
N TYR A 57 2.56 -10.87 -8.12
CA TYR A 57 3.14 -12.20 -8.18
C TYR A 57 2.27 -13.18 -7.39
N GLY A 58 1.83 -14.22 -8.07
CA GLY A 58 0.92 -15.24 -7.54
C GLY A 58 -0.35 -15.33 -8.38
N THR A 59 -0.86 -16.55 -8.52
CA THR A 59 -2.02 -16.87 -9.38
C THR A 59 -3.10 -17.65 -8.65
N ARG A 60 -2.90 -17.95 -7.36
CA ARG A 60 -3.86 -18.66 -6.52
C ARG A 60 -4.29 -17.76 -5.38
N PHE A 61 -5.56 -17.86 -5.01
CA PHE A 61 -6.23 -16.92 -4.10
C PHE A 61 -7.07 -17.64 -3.04
N ASP A 62 -6.73 -18.90 -2.74
CA ASP A 62 -7.44 -19.70 -1.75
C ASP A 62 -6.82 -19.52 -0.36
N VAL A 63 -7.58 -19.85 0.69
CA VAL A 63 -7.12 -19.75 2.09
C VAL A 63 -5.76 -20.44 2.25
N GLY A 64 -4.79 -19.69 2.78
CA GLY A 64 -3.40 -20.11 2.98
C GLY A 64 -2.44 -19.68 1.87
N ASP A 65 -2.93 -19.31 0.68
CA ASP A 65 -2.07 -18.78 -0.38
C ASP A 65 -1.57 -17.37 -0.03
N LYS A 66 -0.38 -17.07 -0.57
CA LYS A 66 0.31 -15.79 -0.40
C LYS A 66 0.61 -15.20 -1.76
N ILE A 67 0.32 -13.91 -1.90
CA ILE A 67 0.64 -13.14 -3.09
C ILE A 67 1.56 -11.99 -2.73
N ARG A 68 2.36 -11.53 -3.68
CA ARG A 68 3.31 -10.44 -3.48
C ARG A 68 3.11 -9.35 -4.51
N TYR A 69 3.28 -8.10 -4.11
CA TYR A 69 3.27 -6.96 -5.00
C TYR A 69 4.66 -6.33 -5.13
N SER A 70 4.92 -5.73 -6.29
CA SER A 70 6.00 -4.76 -6.51
C SER A 70 5.50 -3.65 -7.42
N CYS A 71 6.30 -2.59 -7.60
CA CYS A 71 6.01 -1.52 -8.56
C CYS A 71 6.94 -1.59 -9.76
N VAL A 72 6.54 -1.00 -10.88
CA VAL A 72 7.44 -0.74 -12.02
C VAL A 72 8.50 0.30 -11.62
N THR A 73 9.59 0.39 -12.38
CA THR A 73 10.68 1.34 -12.13
C THR A 73 10.18 2.79 -11.99
N GLY A 74 10.72 3.52 -10.99
CA GLY A 74 10.35 4.91 -10.66
C GLY A 74 9.11 5.03 -9.76
N TYR A 75 8.64 3.91 -9.21
CA TYR A 75 7.54 3.86 -8.25
C TYR A 75 7.91 2.99 -7.06
N VAL A 76 7.48 3.41 -5.87
CA VAL A 76 7.68 2.70 -4.61
C VAL A 76 6.34 2.20 -4.09
N LEU A 77 6.37 1.04 -3.41
CA LEU A 77 5.18 0.37 -2.92
C LEU A 77 4.82 0.88 -1.53
N ASP A 78 3.68 1.55 -1.43
CA ASP A 78 3.05 1.99 -0.18
C ASP A 78 2.02 0.93 0.26
N GLY A 79 2.37 0.18 1.31
CA GLY A 79 1.52 -0.88 1.88
C GLY A 79 2.26 -2.20 2.10
N HIS A 80 1.52 -3.25 2.49
CA HIS A 80 2.13 -4.57 2.71
C HIS A 80 2.54 -5.19 1.36
N PRO A 81 3.81 -5.57 1.19
CA PRO A 81 4.27 -6.15 -0.07
C PRO A 81 3.78 -7.58 -0.29
N GLN A 82 3.30 -8.25 0.77
CA GLN A 82 2.75 -9.60 0.69
C GLN A 82 1.42 -9.67 1.43
N LEU A 83 0.42 -10.24 0.77
CA LEU A 83 -0.91 -10.50 1.33
C LEU A 83 -1.09 -12.02 1.47
N THR A 84 -1.76 -12.44 2.54
CA THR A 84 -2.14 -13.84 2.81
C THR A 84 -3.66 -13.95 2.81
N CYS A 85 -4.18 -14.94 2.10
CA CYS A 85 -5.61 -15.25 2.18
C CYS A 85 -5.87 -16.00 3.48
N ILE A 86 -6.65 -15.41 4.37
CA ILE A 86 -6.94 -15.95 5.70
C ILE A 86 -8.44 -16.17 5.89
N THR A 87 -8.80 -16.96 6.89
CA THR A 87 -10.19 -17.17 7.28
C THR A 87 -10.52 -16.26 8.46
N ASN A 88 -11.53 -15.40 8.33
CA ASN A 88 -12.02 -14.58 9.44
C ASN A 88 -12.96 -15.40 10.36
N THR A 89 -13.33 -14.85 11.52
CA THR A 89 -14.22 -15.46 12.53
C THR A 89 -15.58 -15.92 12.00
N GLY A 90 -16.02 -15.42 10.85
CA GLY A 90 -17.24 -15.84 10.15
C GLY A 90 -17.05 -16.99 9.13
N ASN A 91 -15.91 -17.68 9.13
CA ASN A 91 -15.53 -18.70 8.13
C ASN A 91 -15.50 -18.19 6.68
N THR A 92 -15.35 -16.88 6.49
CA THR A 92 -15.21 -16.25 5.18
C THR A 92 -13.74 -15.98 4.89
N ALA A 93 -13.29 -16.37 3.70
CA ALA A 93 -11.96 -16.03 3.20
C ALA A 93 -11.83 -14.52 2.97
N VAL A 94 -10.76 -13.91 3.48
CA VAL A 94 -10.45 -12.49 3.33
C VAL A 94 -8.93 -12.28 3.26
N TRP A 95 -8.48 -11.28 2.51
CA TRP A 95 -7.09 -10.85 2.54
C TRP A 95 -6.76 -10.19 3.88
N ASP A 96 -5.63 -10.57 4.48
CA ASP A 96 -5.14 -10.01 5.74
C ASP A 96 -4.86 -8.49 5.67
N PHE A 97 -4.43 -8.00 4.50
CA PHE A 97 -4.17 -6.60 4.22
C PHE A 97 -4.86 -6.10 2.94
N PRO A 98 -5.13 -4.79 2.82
CA PRO A 98 -5.62 -4.20 1.58
C PRO A 98 -4.53 -4.20 0.49
N VAL A 99 -4.96 -4.06 -0.77
CA VAL A 99 -4.07 -3.90 -1.92
C VAL A 99 -3.19 -2.66 -1.74
N PRO A 100 -1.86 -2.76 -1.89
CA PRO A 100 -0.96 -1.62 -1.76
C PRO A 100 -1.10 -0.64 -2.93
N ILE A 101 -0.49 0.54 -2.80
CA ILE A 101 -0.48 1.59 -3.83
C ILE A 101 0.94 1.78 -4.33
N CYS A 102 1.13 1.93 -5.65
CA CYS A 102 2.41 2.35 -6.20
C CYS A 102 2.43 3.87 -6.36
N ARG A 103 3.24 4.54 -5.54
CA ARG A 103 3.45 6.00 -5.63
C ARG A 103 4.65 6.27 -6.50
N ALA A 104 4.60 7.37 -7.25
CA ALA A 104 5.80 7.84 -7.94
C ALA A 104 6.87 8.06 -6.87
N GLU A 105 8.11 7.72 -7.19
CA GLU A 105 9.27 7.99 -6.35
C GLU A 105 9.50 9.50 -6.32
N ASP A 106 8.63 10.23 -5.62
CA ASP A 106 8.90 11.60 -5.17
C ASP A 106 9.76 11.44 -3.92
N THR A 107 11.03 11.76 -4.07
CA THR A 107 12.15 11.31 -3.25
C THR A 107 12.20 11.90 -1.83
N CYS A 108 11.07 12.37 -1.30
CA CYS A 108 11.02 13.13 -0.04
C CYS A 108 9.83 12.66 0.83
N GLY A 109 9.98 11.47 1.43
CA GLY A 109 8.99 10.88 2.35
C GLY A 109 8.24 9.67 1.78
N ASP A 110 7.83 8.74 2.64
CA ASP A 110 7.07 7.53 2.27
C ASP A 110 6.36 6.90 3.47
N THR A 111 5.38 6.02 3.23
CA THR A 111 4.81 5.13 4.25
C THR A 111 5.29 3.70 4.04
N LEU A 112 6.14 3.23 4.96
CA LEU A 112 6.83 1.96 4.86
C LEU A 112 6.12 0.91 5.71
N ARG A 113 5.88 -0.25 5.11
CA ARG A 113 5.34 -1.44 5.80
C ARG A 113 6.15 -2.67 5.46
N GLY A 114 6.27 -3.58 6.43
CA GLY A 114 7.00 -4.84 6.27
C GLY A 114 7.95 -5.10 7.42
N SER A 115 8.63 -6.25 7.39
CA SER A 115 9.53 -6.67 8.47
C SER A 115 10.89 -5.96 8.48
N SER A 116 11.28 -5.31 7.37
CA SER A 116 12.51 -4.52 7.25
C SER A 116 12.49 -3.66 5.98
N GLY A 117 13.33 -2.62 5.93
CA GLY A 117 13.49 -1.72 4.79
C GLY A 117 14.70 -0.79 4.97
N ILE A 118 15.02 0.00 3.94
CA ILE A 118 16.05 1.03 3.97
C ILE A 118 15.39 2.38 3.67
N ILE A 119 15.74 3.41 4.44
CA ILE A 119 15.31 4.79 4.27
C ILE A 119 16.54 5.63 4.01
N SER A 120 16.49 6.52 3.02
CA SER A 120 17.55 7.47 2.74
C SER A 120 16.96 8.82 2.38
N SER A 121 17.71 9.89 2.63
CA SER A 121 17.36 11.22 2.14
C SER A 121 17.30 11.23 0.60
N PRO A 122 16.54 12.15 0.00
CA PRO A 122 16.60 12.38 -1.44
C PRO A 122 18.06 12.49 -1.95
N ASN A 123 18.36 11.85 -3.07
CA ASN A 123 19.68 11.78 -3.73
C ASN A 123 20.83 11.09 -2.99
N PHE A 124 20.63 10.54 -1.79
CA PHE A 124 21.71 9.85 -1.07
C PHE A 124 22.41 8.81 -1.99
N PRO A 125 23.76 8.78 -2.07
CA PRO A 125 24.75 9.42 -1.19
C PRO A 125 25.17 10.85 -1.58
N SER A 126 24.51 11.47 -2.56
CA SER A 126 24.73 12.89 -2.90
C SER A 126 23.99 13.80 -1.92
N GLU A 127 24.23 15.11 -2.03
CA GLU A 127 23.56 16.12 -1.20
C GLU A 127 22.03 16.02 -1.30
N TYR A 128 21.37 16.09 -0.14
CA TYR A 128 19.92 16.20 -0.06
C TYR A 128 19.45 17.56 -0.58
N TYR A 129 18.17 17.68 -0.94
CA TYR A 129 17.63 18.93 -1.45
C TYR A 129 17.57 20.03 -0.37
N ASN A 130 17.85 21.27 -0.76
CA ASN A 130 17.59 22.43 0.09
C ASN A 130 16.09 22.60 0.35
N SER A 131 15.72 23.05 1.56
CA SER A 131 14.31 23.26 1.96
C SER A 131 13.42 22.02 1.77
N ALA A 132 14.00 20.83 1.91
CA ALA A 132 13.26 19.59 1.88
C ALA A 132 12.36 19.47 3.12
N ASP A 133 11.12 19.03 2.90
CA ASP A 133 10.15 18.73 3.96
C ASP A 133 9.65 17.31 3.74
N CYS A 134 10.43 16.35 4.24
CA CYS A 134 10.21 14.92 4.00
C CYS A 134 9.69 14.26 5.28
N THR A 135 8.64 13.47 5.18
CA THR A 135 8.14 12.65 6.29
C THR A 135 8.11 11.18 5.92
N TRP A 136 8.79 10.34 6.68
CA TRP A 136 8.69 8.88 6.56
C TRP A 136 7.91 8.29 7.72
N THR A 137 6.88 7.50 7.41
CA THR A 137 6.07 6.80 8.41
C THR A 137 6.34 5.31 8.33
N ILE A 138 6.91 4.71 9.38
CA ILE A 138 7.12 3.26 9.45
C ILE A 138 5.96 2.65 10.24
N LEU A 139 5.28 1.65 9.68
CA LEU A 139 4.14 1.00 10.32
C LEU A 139 4.47 -0.47 10.62
N ALA A 140 4.41 -0.83 11.90
CA ALA A 140 4.50 -2.21 12.39
C ALA A 140 3.12 -2.78 12.71
N ASP A 141 3.01 -4.11 12.79
CA ASP A 141 1.76 -4.77 13.19
C ASP A 141 1.46 -4.50 14.68
N PRO A 142 0.19 -4.53 15.11
CA PRO A 142 -0.18 -4.24 16.50
C PRO A 142 0.52 -5.18 17.50
N GLY A 143 1.30 -4.59 18.42
CA GLY A 143 2.07 -5.33 19.44
C GLY A 143 3.56 -5.47 19.10
N ASP A 144 3.96 -5.18 17.86
CA ASP A 144 5.36 -5.14 17.45
C ASP A 144 6.00 -3.78 17.75
N THR A 145 7.33 -3.74 17.73
CA THR A 145 8.13 -2.52 17.93
C THR A 145 9.05 -2.28 16.74
N ILE A 146 9.38 -1.01 16.49
CA ILE A 146 10.23 -0.61 15.37
C ILE A 146 11.63 -0.30 15.92
N SER A 147 12.65 -0.92 15.33
CA SER A 147 14.06 -0.62 15.61
C SER A 147 14.69 0.03 14.39
N ILE A 148 15.37 1.16 14.61
CA ILE A 148 16.06 1.94 13.56
C ILE A 148 17.57 1.88 13.83
N ILE A 149 18.34 1.59 12.79
CA ILE A 149 19.81 1.59 12.84
C ILE A 149 20.31 2.54 11.75
N PHE A 150 21.04 3.58 12.16
CA PHE A 150 21.70 4.49 11.23
C PHE A 150 23.03 3.87 10.77
N THR A 151 23.22 3.70 9.47
CA THR A 151 24.51 3.28 8.88
C THR A 151 25.35 4.49 8.47
N ASP A 152 24.69 5.59 8.12
CA ASP A 152 25.28 6.84 7.65
C ASP A 152 24.43 8.01 8.18
N PHE A 153 25.06 9.10 8.63
CA PHE A 153 24.36 10.27 9.16
C PHE A 153 25.18 11.55 8.96
N GLN A 154 24.72 12.44 8.08
CA GLN A 154 25.39 13.71 7.75
C GLN A 154 24.32 14.77 7.41
N PHE A 155 24.23 15.83 8.22
CA PHE A 155 23.35 16.97 8.03
C PHE A 155 24.15 18.26 8.28
N GLU A 156 23.67 19.40 7.77
CA GLU A 156 24.27 20.71 8.05
C GLU A 156 24.10 21.07 9.53
N ASP A 157 25.22 21.20 10.24
CA ASP A 157 25.24 21.56 11.67
C ASP A 157 24.40 22.83 11.93
N LYS A 158 23.46 22.73 12.87
CA LYS A 158 22.56 23.80 13.37
C LYS A 158 21.41 24.21 12.47
N TYR A 159 21.41 23.85 11.19
CA TYR A 159 20.39 24.30 10.23
C TYR A 159 19.44 23.18 9.84
N ASP A 160 19.97 21.98 9.59
CA ASP A 160 19.18 20.85 9.14
C ASP A 160 19.14 19.76 10.23
N TYR A 161 18.02 19.03 10.30
CA TYR A 161 17.82 17.98 11.29
C TYR A 161 16.86 16.91 10.79
N LEU A 162 16.99 15.71 11.36
CA LEU A 162 16.01 14.63 11.26
C LEU A 162 15.35 14.47 12.62
N GLU A 163 14.04 14.68 12.69
CA GLU A 163 13.26 14.50 13.91
C GLU A 163 12.64 13.10 13.95
N VAL A 164 12.70 12.44 15.12
CA VAL A 164 12.09 11.12 15.35
C VAL A 164 10.93 11.30 16.32
N GLU A 165 9.71 11.25 15.81
CA GLU A 165 8.48 11.41 16.57
C GLU A 165 7.82 10.06 16.90
N GLY A 166 6.85 10.05 17.82
CA GLY A 166 6.01 8.86 18.11
C GLY A 166 6.62 7.82 19.05
N SER A 167 7.77 8.11 19.65
CA SER A 167 8.27 7.40 20.84
C SER A 167 7.96 8.22 22.10
N GLU A 168 7.58 7.56 23.21
CA GLU A 168 7.71 8.20 24.52
C GLU A 168 9.18 8.60 24.72
N PRO A 169 9.47 9.74 25.38
CA PRO A 169 10.78 10.38 25.32
C PRO A 169 11.89 9.36 25.55
N PRO A 170 12.94 9.38 24.72
CA PRO A 170 13.93 8.33 24.73
C PRO A 170 14.57 8.29 26.11
N THR A 171 14.63 7.10 26.70
CA THR A 171 15.48 6.82 27.86
C THR A 171 16.93 6.85 27.39
N ILE A 172 17.43 8.05 27.08
CA ILE A 172 18.83 8.32 26.80
C ILE A 172 19.49 8.56 28.16
N TRP A 173 20.27 7.59 28.61
CA TRP A 173 21.32 7.80 29.63
C TRP A 173 22.64 8.06 28.92
#